data_AF-A0A8J9S8G5-F1
#
_entry.id   AF-A0A8J9S8G5-F1
#
_cell.length_a   1.000
_cell.length_b   1.000
_cell.length_c   1.000
_cell.angle_alpha   90.00
_cell.angle_beta   90.00
_cell.angle_gamma   90.00
#
_symmetry.space_group_name_H-M   'P 1'
#
loop_
_entity.id
_entity.type
_entity.pdbx_description
1 polymer ?
#
loop_
_entity_poly.entity_id
_entity_poly.type
_entity_poly.pdbx_seq_one_letter_code
_entity_poly.pdbx_strand_id
1 'polypeptide(L)'
;MYATVVPLRCASRGPHSVKTVLSESLPRLAARRWLAIGKNDKSHEEYMREANKQMERYHEAREAFKAGKLKSKNPRQGSRDSTAAQFTVAGVFLVVFFATPFLGRKIAQDDEFRERWIPSWYDFTVKKPDNAWTRDELHEQMLEVQRNIRERAIAGDFTPEKLEEMQRSLEGMNYPHREGMDRSKVPKVWDSIHPGAEDDDDTLNEA
;
A
#
# COMPACT_ATOMS: atom_id res chain seq x y z
N MET A 1 13.65 20.29 18.84
CA MET A 1 13.16 20.32 17.44
C MET A 1 11.75 19.76 17.46
N TYR A 2 10.78 20.56 17.05
CA TYR A 2 9.35 20.31 17.27
C TYR A 2 8.80 19.36 16.20
N ALA A 3 8.16 18.27 16.65
CA ALA A 3 7.41 17.34 15.80
C ALA A 3 5.98 17.87 15.60
N THR A 4 5.64 18.26 14.38
CA THR A 4 4.29 18.65 13.98
C THR A 4 3.51 17.40 13.55
N VAL A 5 2.59 16.96 14.41
CA VAL A 5 1.62 15.91 14.15
C VAL A 5 0.43 16.53 13.41
N VAL A 6 0.10 16.03 12.22
CA VAL A 6 -1.09 16.43 11.44
C VAL A 6 -2.19 15.39 11.67
N PRO A 7 -3.34 15.75 12.29
CA PRO A 7 -4.47 14.83 12.41
C PRO A 7 -5.39 14.89 11.18
N LEU A 8 -5.62 13.73 10.55
CA LEU A 8 -6.65 13.50 9.55
C LEU A 8 -8.05 13.51 10.22
N ARG A 9 -8.88 14.51 9.90
CA ARG A 9 -10.30 14.55 10.27
C ARG A 9 -11.13 13.82 9.22
N CYS A 10 -11.68 12.66 9.57
CA CYS A 10 -12.81 12.04 8.87
C CYS A 10 -14.11 12.76 9.25
N ALA A 11 -14.80 13.35 8.28
CA ALA A 11 -16.12 13.96 8.47
C ALA A 11 -17.22 12.95 8.08
N SER A 12 -17.88 12.34 9.07
CA SER A 12 -19.11 11.58 8.86
C SER A 12 -20.31 12.54 8.74
N ARG A 13 -20.96 12.59 7.58
CA ARG A 13 -22.26 13.26 7.40
C ARG A 13 -23.37 12.30 7.81
N GLY A 14 -24.07 12.60 8.91
CA GLY A 14 -25.33 11.97 9.26
C GLY A 14 -26.52 12.57 8.49
N PRO A 15 -27.61 11.83 8.27
CA PRO A 15 -28.83 12.34 7.64
C PRO A 15 -29.76 12.97 8.68
N HIS A 16 -30.00 14.28 8.58
CA HIS A 16 -31.05 14.96 9.34
C HIS A 16 -32.41 14.77 8.66
N SER A 17 -33.20 13.87 9.21
CA SER A 17 -34.66 13.83 9.09
C SER A 17 -35.24 14.83 10.10
N VAL A 18 -35.95 15.85 9.63
CA VAL A 18 -36.81 16.68 10.50
C VAL A 18 -38.18 16.81 9.83
N LYS A 19 -39.17 16.31 10.56
CA LYS A 19 -40.58 16.27 10.23
C LYS A 19 -41.19 17.66 10.27
N THR A 20 -42.22 17.80 9.45
CA THR A 20 -43.26 18.81 9.41
C THR A 20 -43.85 19.16 10.78
N VAL A 21 -44.05 20.46 11.02
CA VAL A 21 -45.06 20.96 11.98
C VAL A 21 -45.82 22.11 11.32
N LEU A 22 -47.13 21.89 11.19
CA LEU A 22 -48.15 22.87 10.85
C LEU A 22 -48.12 24.07 11.81
N SER A 23 -48.33 25.28 11.30
CA SER A 23 -49.30 26.19 11.92
C SER A 23 -49.75 27.26 10.92
N GLU A 24 -51.05 27.23 10.67
CA GLU A 24 -51.80 28.30 10.05
C GLU A 24 -51.78 29.53 10.95
N SER A 25 -51.35 30.69 10.44
CA SER A 25 -51.97 31.96 10.80
C SER A 25 -51.54 33.08 9.86
N LEU A 26 -52.54 33.66 9.20
CA LEU A 26 -52.62 35.03 8.66
C LEU A 26 -52.13 35.29 7.22
N PRO A 27 -53.07 35.22 6.25
CA PRO A 27 -52.99 35.95 4.99
C PRO A 27 -53.52 37.38 5.19
N ARG A 28 -52.81 38.41 4.68
CA ARG A 28 -53.40 39.68 4.15
C ARG A 28 -52.42 40.82 3.85
N LEU A 29 -51.11 40.69 4.12
CA LEU A 29 -50.14 41.75 3.76
C LEU A 29 -49.26 41.45 2.54
N ALA A 30 -49.13 40.19 2.12
CA ALA A 30 -48.31 39.83 0.95
C ALA A 30 -48.99 40.16 -0.41
N ALA A 31 -50.31 40.22 -0.45
CA ALA A 31 -51.07 40.46 -1.69
C ALA A 31 -51.07 41.92 -2.16
N ARG A 32 -50.60 42.88 -1.34
CA ARG A 32 -50.47 44.29 -1.74
C ARG A 32 -49.10 44.67 -2.31
N ARG A 33 -48.11 43.76 -2.29
CA ARG A 33 -46.75 44.03 -2.80
C ARG A 33 -46.54 43.63 -4.27
N TRP A 34 -47.41 42.78 -4.81
CA TRP A 34 -47.30 42.29 -6.19
C TRP A 34 -48.05 43.15 -7.24
N LEU A 35 -48.85 44.13 -6.80
CA LEU A 35 -49.56 45.07 -7.69
C LEU A 35 -48.80 46.38 -7.93
N ALA A 36 -47.57 46.52 -7.42
CA ALA A 36 -46.70 47.66 -7.66
C ALA A 36 -45.54 47.35 -8.63
N ILE A 37 -45.63 46.25 -9.39
CA ILE A 37 -44.76 45.97 -10.54
C ILE A 37 -45.50 46.40 -11.80
N GLY A 38 -45.77 47.69 -11.90
CA GLY A 38 -46.44 48.28 -13.05
C GLY A 38 -46.25 49.77 -12.94
N LYS A 39 -45.59 50.35 -13.95
CA LYS A 39 -45.11 51.75 -14.05
C LYS A 39 -43.66 51.97 -13.64
N ASN A 40 -42.75 51.20 -14.22
CA ASN A 40 -41.39 51.69 -14.41
C ASN A 40 -40.89 51.25 -15.79
N ASP A 41 -41.62 51.66 -16.83
CA ASP A 41 -41.34 51.31 -18.23
C ASP A 41 -39.92 51.71 -18.61
N LYS A 42 -39.41 52.80 -18.02
CA LYS A 42 -38.01 53.24 -18.17
C LYS A 42 -36.98 52.24 -17.65
N SER A 43 -37.22 51.60 -16.50
CA SER A 43 -36.28 50.59 -15.99
C SER A 43 -36.36 49.27 -16.76
N HIS A 44 -37.52 48.97 -17.35
CA HIS A 44 -37.67 47.81 -18.22
C HIS A 44 -36.96 48.03 -19.57
N GLU A 45 -37.09 49.22 -20.17
CA GLU A 45 -36.37 49.59 -21.39
C GLU A 45 -34.86 49.60 -21.18
N GLU A 46 -34.36 50.14 -20.07
CA GLU A 46 -32.94 50.11 -19.71
C GLU A 46 -32.44 48.67 -19.55
N TYR A 47 -33.20 47.81 -18.86
CA TYR A 47 -32.87 46.40 -18.70
C TYR A 47 -32.84 45.66 -20.05
N MET A 48 -33.81 45.90 -20.94
CA MET A 48 -33.85 45.30 -22.27
C MET A 48 -32.69 45.78 -23.15
N ARG A 49 -32.28 47.05 -23.01
CA ARG A 49 -31.12 47.61 -23.71
C ARG A 49 -29.81 46.99 -23.25
N GLU A 50 -29.64 46.76 -21.96
CA GLU A 50 -28.47 46.05 -21.42
C GLU A 50 -28.44 44.59 -21.85
N ALA A 51 -29.58 43.90 -21.82
CA ALA A 51 -29.69 42.52 -22.26
C ALA A 51 -29.34 42.38 -23.76
N ASN A 52 -29.83 43.28 -24.61
CA ASN A 52 -29.49 43.31 -26.03
C ASN A 52 -27.99 43.56 -26.25
N LYS A 53 -27.39 44.48 -25.51
CA LYS A 53 -25.95 44.78 -25.58
C LYS A 53 -25.09 43.60 -25.12
N GLN A 54 -25.55 42.81 -24.15
CA GLN A 54 -24.85 41.59 -23.73
C GLN A 54 -24.96 40.49 -24.78
N MET A 55 -26.13 40.36 -25.42
CA MET A 55 -26.34 39.42 -26.53
C MET A 55 -25.44 39.75 -27.73
N GLU A 56 -25.33 41.02 -28.12
CA GLU A 56 -24.43 41.46 -29.20
C GLU A 56 -22.97 41.05 -28.93
N ARG A 57 -22.46 41.29 -27.72
CA ARG A 57 -21.10 40.87 -27.32
C ARG A 57 -20.90 39.36 -27.37
N TYR A 58 -21.93 38.59 -27.04
CA TYR A 58 -21.88 37.13 -27.13
C TYR A 58 -21.83 36.66 -28.59
N HIS A 59 -22.60 37.28 -29.48
CA HIS A 59 -22.58 37.00 -30.90
C HIS A 59 -21.24 37.37 -31.54
N GLU A 60 -20.69 38.54 -31.24
CA GLU A 60 -19.35 38.96 -31.70
C GLU A 60 -18.25 37.99 -31.26
N ALA A 61 -18.25 37.58 -29.98
CA ALA A 61 -17.27 36.62 -29.47
C ALA A 61 -17.43 35.23 -30.13
N ARG A 62 -18.68 34.81 -30.40
CA ARG A 62 -18.96 33.53 -31.07
C ARG A 62 -18.56 33.56 -32.54
N GLU A 63 -18.74 34.67 -33.23
CA GLU A 63 -18.30 34.86 -34.61
C GLU A 63 -16.77 34.94 -34.70
N ALA A 64 -16.11 35.64 -33.77
CA ALA A 64 -14.66 35.65 -33.67
C ALA A 64 -14.07 34.26 -33.35
N PHE A 65 -14.78 33.44 -32.57
CA PHE A 65 -14.42 32.04 -32.31
C PHE A 65 -14.56 31.17 -33.56
N LYS A 66 -15.68 31.29 -34.29
CA LYS A 66 -15.90 30.58 -35.56
C LYS A 66 -14.90 30.99 -36.64
N ALA A 67 -14.50 32.26 -36.66
CA ALA A 67 -13.46 32.77 -37.55
C ALA A 67 -12.03 32.37 -37.12
N GLY A 68 -11.86 31.62 -36.02
CA GLY A 68 -10.56 31.15 -35.54
C GLY A 68 -9.64 32.24 -34.98
N LYS A 69 -10.15 33.46 -34.77
CA LYS A 69 -9.36 34.62 -34.30
C LYS A 69 -9.17 34.65 -32.79
N LEU A 70 -9.91 33.82 -32.04
CA LEU A 70 -9.77 33.71 -30.60
C LEU A 70 -8.82 32.57 -30.23
N LYS A 71 -7.79 32.87 -29.42
CA LYS A 71 -6.87 31.90 -28.85
C LYS A 71 -7.67 30.87 -28.04
N SER A 72 -7.66 29.61 -28.48
CA SER A 72 -8.36 28.51 -27.77
C SER A 72 -7.91 28.48 -26.32
N LYS A 73 -8.85 28.60 -25.38
CA LYS A 73 -8.55 28.71 -23.94
C LYS A 73 -7.78 27.49 -23.38
N ASN A 74 -7.82 26.37 -24.10
CA ASN A 74 -6.87 25.27 -23.97
C ASN A 74 -6.10 25.16 -25.29
N PRO A 75 -4.91 25.78 -25.43
CA PRO A 75 -3.99 25.28 -26.44
C PRO A 75 -3.76 23.84 -26.03
N ARG A 76 -4.25 22.87 -26.82
CA ARG A 76 -3.79 21.49 -26.70
C ARG A 76 -2.28 21.60 -26.78
N GLN A 77 -1.63 21.45 -25.63
CA GLN A 77 -0.19 21.48 -25.50
C GLN A 77 0.30 20.53 -26.57
N GLY A 78 0.99 21.09 -27.58
CA GLY A 78 1.22 20.38 -28.83
C GLY A 78 1.86 19.04 -28.55
N SER A 79 1.56 18.01 -29.34
CA SER A 79 2.09 16.65 -29.14
C SER A 79 3.62 16.63 -28.86
N ARG A 80 4.36 17.64 -29.35
CA ARG A 80 5.77 17.89 -29.05
C ARG A 80 6.11 18.03 -27.56
N ASP A 81 5.33 18.76 -26.78
CA ASP A 81 5.59 18.96 -25.34
C ASP A 81 5.33 17.68 -24.55
N SER A 82 4.29 16.92 -24.94
CA SER A 82 4.02 15.61 -24.35
C SER A 82 5.09 14.57 -24.69
N THR A 83 5.63 14.57 -25.92
CA THR A 83 6.72 13.66 -26.29
C THR A 83 8.02 14.01 -25.56
N ALA A 84 8.34 15.30 -25.43
CA ALA A 84 9.53 15.73 -24.70
C ALA A 84 9.47 15.29 -23.24
N ALA A 85 8.34 15.52 -22.57
CA ALA A 85 8.12 15.06 -21.20
C ALA A 85 8.24 13.53 -21.06
N GLN A 86 7.69 12.76 -22.01
CA GLN A 86 7.80 11.30 -22.02
C GLN A 86 9.25 10.83 -22.18
N PHE A 87 10.02 11.44 -23.09
CA PHE A 87 11.45 11.12 -23.25
C PHE A 87 12.28 11.52 -22.04
N THR A 88 11.94 12.63 -21.36
CA THR A 88 12.61 13.01 -20.11
C THR A 88 12.37 11.96 -19.03
N VAL A 89 11.12 11.55 -18.82
CA VAL A 89 10.78 10.53 -17.83
C VAL A 89 11.45 9.19 -18.17
N ALA A 90 11.36 8.75 -19.43
CA ALA A 90 12.01 7.54 -19.90
C ALA A 90 13.54 7.60 -19.72
N GLY A 91 14.16 8.74 -20.05
CA GLY A 91 15.60 8.96 -19.89
C GLY A 91 16.05 8.85 -18.43
N VAL A 92 15.29 9.42 -17.48
CA VAL A 92 15.60 9.31 -16.05
C VAL A 92 15.57 7.85 -15.59
N PHE A 93 14.53 7.09 -15.96
CA PHE A 93 14.46 5.67 -15.61
C PHE A 93 15.60 4.85 -16.22
N LEU A 94 16.02 5.18 -17.44
CA LEU A 94 17.14 4.51 -18.12
C LEU A 94 18.46 4.76 -17.40
N VAL A 95 18.72 6.00 -16.98
CA VAL A 95 19.91 6.35 -16.19
C VAL A 95 19.90 5.63 -14.84
N VAL A 96 18.75 5.59 -14.15
CA VAL A 96 18.62 4.87 -12.88
C VAL A 96 18.84 3.37 -13.08
N PHE A 97 18.27 2.77 -14.13
CA PHE A 97 18.42 1.35 -14.44
C PHE A 97 19.89 0.98 -14.67
N PHE A 98 20.63 1.80 -15.42
CA PHE A 98 22.06 1.58 -15.61
C PHE A 98 22.91 1.88 -14.37
N ALA A 99 22.51 2.83 -13.52
CA ALA A 99 23.21 3.11 -12.27
C ALA A 99 23.00 2.00 -11.22
N THR A 100 21.83 1.34 -11.23
CA THR A 100 21.44 0.32 -10.24
C THR A 100 22.46 -0.82 -10.07
N PRO A 101 23.00 -1.49 -11.11
CA PRO A 101 23.98 -2.55 -10.93
C PRO A 101 25.31 -2.04 -10.34
N PHE A 102 25.73 -0.81 -10.65
CA PHE A 102 26.93 -0.21 -10.07
C PHE A 102 26.74 0.13 -8.59
N LEU A 103 25.59 0.71 -8.24
CA LEU A 103 25.24 0.96 -6.84
C LEU A 103 25.12 -0.35 -6.06
N GLY A 104 24.50 -1.38 -6.63
CA GLY A 104 24.39 -2.71 -6.01
C GLY A 104 25.76 -3.35 -5.75
N ARG A 105 26.69 -3.28 -6.71
CA ARG A 105 28.06 -3.79 -6.51
C ARG A 105 28.83 -3.01 -5.44
N LYS A 106 28.66 -1.68 -5.39
CA LYS A 106 29.27 -0.84 -4.35
C LYS A 106 28.68 -1.13 -2.97
N ILE A 107 27.36 -1.24 -2.87
CA ILE A 107 26.67 -1.67 -1.65
C ILE A 107 27.10 -3.10 -1.26
N ALA A 108 27.48 -3.97 -2.19
CA ALA A 108 27.90 -5.34 -1.87
C ALA A 108 29.34 -5.45 -1.31
N GLN A 109 30.23 -4.54 -1.71
CA GLN A 109 31.69 -4.68 -1.51
C GLN A 109 32.30 -3.66 -0.53
N ASP A 110 31.61 -2.54 -0.28
CA ASP A 110 32.16 -1.39 0.41
C ASP A 110 31.45 -1.20 1.76
N ASP A 111 32.05 -1.73 2.83
CA ASP A 111 31.45 -1.72 4.17
C ASP A 111 31.37 -0.30 4.76
N GLU A 112 32.32 0.58 4.43
CA GLU A 112 32.30 2.00 4.84
C GLU A 112 31.12 2.76 4.21
N PHE A 113 30.77 2.41 2.96
CA PHE A 113 29.61 3.00 2.30
C PHE A 113 28.30 2.54 2.93
N ARG A 114 28.21 1.26 3.34
CA ARG A 114 27.03 0.73 4.03
C ARG A 114 26.78 1.45 5.33
N GLU A 115 27.81 1.57 6.18
CA GLU A 115 27.66 2.16 7.50
C GLU A 115 27.26 3.63 7.43
N ARG A 116 27.69 4.35 6.40
CA ARG A 116 27.40 5.79 6.23
C ARG A 116 26.05 6.10 5.60
N TRP A 117 25.56 5.26 4.69
CA TRP A 117 24.39 5.56 3.87
C TRP A 117 23.21 4.61 4.08
N ILE A 118 23.43 3.41 4.60
CA ILE A 118 22.39 2.42 4.86
C ILE A 118 22.03 2.49 6.35
N PRO A 119 20.79 2.82 6.70
CA PRO A 119 20.35 2.76 8.09
C PRO A 119 20.49 1.34 8.65
N SER A 120 20.87 1.22 9.92
CA SER A 120 21.09 -0.09 10.58
C SER A 120 19.88 -1.02 10.58
N TRP A 121 18.66 -0.50 10.42
CA TRP A 121 17.43 -1.28 10.30
C TRP A 121 17.19 -1.86 8.90
N TYR A 122 17.96 -1.42 7.91
CA TYR A 122 17.84 -1.79 6.49
C TYR A 122 19.08 -2.53 5.99
N ASP A 123 19.83 -3.15 6.90
CA ASP A 123 20.97 -3.99 6.55
C ASP A 123 20.47 -5.38 6.15
N PHE A 124 20.38 -5.62 4.84
CA PHE A 124 20.00 -6.92 4.30
C PHE A 124 21.17 -7.91 4.23
N THR A 125 22.37 -7.47 4.61
CA THR A 125 23.53 -8.34 4.59
C THR A 125 23.54 -9.13 5.88
N VAL A 126 23.11 -10.40 5.78
CA VAL A 126 23.43 -11.38 6.82
C VAL A 126 24.95 -11.40 6.91
N LYS A 127 25.50 -10.87 8.02
CA LYS A 127 26.94 -10.93 8.28
C LYS A 127 27.34 -12.37 8.10
N LYS A 128 28.22 -12.63 7.13
CA LYS A 128 28.78 -13.97 6.99
C LYS A 128 29.42 -14.31 8.33
N PRO A 129 29.15 -15.50 8.90
CA PRO A 129 29.84 -15.91 10.11
C PRO A 129 31.35 -15.82 9.84
N ASP A 130 32.10 -15.26 10.79
CA ASP A 130 33.54 -14.99 10.64
C ASP A 130 34.35 -16.24 10.23
N ASN A 131 33.84 -17.42 10.60
CA ASN A 131 34.24 -18.69 10.03
C ASN A 131 33.08 -19.27 9.23
N ALA A 132 33.09 -19.08 7.91
CA ALA A 132 32.36 -19.98 7.03
C ALA A 132 33.06 -21.34 7.16
N TRP A 133 32.46 -22.27 7.91
CA TRP A 133 33.01 -23.62 8.07
C TRP A 133 33.44 -24.17 6.71
N THR A 134 34.67 -24.68 6.65
CA THR A 134 35.11 -25.38 5.46
C THR A 134 34.23 -26.62 5.27
N ARG A 135 34.05 -27.06 4.02
CA ARG A 135 33.29 -28.27 3.71
C ARG A 135 33.77 -29.47 4.53
N ASP A 136 35.07 -29.52 4.79
CA ASP A 136 35.73 -30.60 5.52
C ASP A 136 35.42 -30.52 7.02
N GLU A 137 35.46 -29.33 7.63
CA GLU A 137 35.05 -29.11 9.03
C GLU A 137 33.59 -29.49 9.26
N LEU A 138 32.70 -29.10 8.34
CA LEU A 138 31.28 -29.46 8.44
C LEU A 138 31.09 -30.98 8.38
N HIS A 139 31.83 -31.66 7.50
CA HIS A 139 31.77 -33.10 7.37
C HIS A 139 32.31 -33.81 8.62
N GLU A 140 33.39 -33.30 9.21
CA GLU A 140 33.94 -33.83 10.46
C GLU A 140 32.95 -33.71 11.62
N GLN A 141 32.31 -32.54 11.79
CA GLN A 141 31.25 -32.36 12.78
C GLN A 141 30.06 -33.29 12.54
N MET A 142 29.66 -33.49 11.29
CA MET A 142 28.57 -34.41 10.95
C MET A 142 28.91 -35.85 11.35
N LEU A 143 30.16 -36.29 11.11
CA LEU A 143 30.64 -37.61 11.52
C LEU A 143 30.70 -37.74 13.05
N GLU A 144 31.08 -36.68 13.76
CA GLU A 144 31.07 -36.65 15.22
C GLU A 144 29.65 -36.80 15.77
N VAL A 145 28.68 -36.06 15.22
CA VAL A 145 27.27 -36.19 15.60
C VAL A 145 26.75 -37.60 15.32
N GLN A 146 27.02 -38.16 14.15
CA GLN A 146 26.61 -39.53 13.82
C GLN A 146 27.22 -40.57 14.77
N ARG A 147 28.50 -40.41 15.12
CA ARG A 147 29.18 -41.29 16.07
C ARG A 147 28.55 -41.19 17.46
N ASN A 148 28.32 -39.97 17.95
CA ASN A 148 27.69 -39.72 19.24
C ASN A 148 26.28 -40.31 19.31
N ILE A 149 25.46 -40.15 18.26
CA ILE A 149 24.12 -40.76 18.20
C ILE A 149 24.23 -42.29 18.25
N ARG A 150 25.17 -42.87 17.49
CA ARG A 150 25.37 -44.33 17.48
C ARG A 150 25.81 -44.86 18.84
N GLU A 151 26.74 -44.18 19.51
CA GLU A 151 27.22 -44.56 20.84
C GLU A 151 26.09 -44.47 21.89
N ARG A 152 25.28 -43.41 21.84
CA ARG A 152 24.10 -43.27 22.71
C ARG A 152 23.04 -44.34 22.42
N ALA A 153 22.90 -44.76 21.17
CA ALA A 153 22.01 -45.87 20.83
C ALA A 153 22.47 -47.20 21.39
N ILE A 154 23.78 -47.49 21.32
CA ILE A 154 24.36 -48.68 21.94
C ILE A 154 24.22 -48.61 23.47
N ALA A 155 24.34 -47.42 24.06
CA ALA A 155 24.14 -47.19 25.49
C ALA A 155 22.66 -47.32 25.93
N GLY A 156 21.71 -47.44 25.00
CA GLY A 156 20.29 -47.57 25.33
C GLY A 156 19.60 -46.25 25.69
N ASP A 157 20.12 -45.11 25.25
CA ASP A 157 19.47 -43.80 25.45
C ASP A 157 18.20 -43.63 24.62
N PHE A 158 17.99 -44.46 23.58
CA PHE A 158 16.76 -44.46 22.76
C PHE A 158 15.75 -45.53 23.19
N THR A 159 15.68 -45.82 24.48
CA THR A 159 14.57 -46.61 25.05
C THR A 159 13.28 -45.79 25.04
N PRO A 160 12.10 -46.40 24.81
CA PRO A 160 10.84 -45.66 24.70
C PRO A 160 10.53 -44.84 25.96
N GLU A 161 10.90 -45.35 27.14
CA GLU A 161 10.73 -44.65 28.42
C GLU A 161 11.58 -43.37 28.51
N LYS A 162 12.87 -43.43 28.13
CA LYS A 162 13.76 -42.25 28.11
C LYS A 162 13.37 -41.25 27.02
N LEU A 163 12.86 -41.73 25.88
CA LEU A 163 12.36 -40.87 24.81
C LEU A 163 11.13 -40.08 25.27
N GLU A 164 10.22 -40.73 25.98
CA GLU A 164 9.05 -40.07 26.57
C GLU A 164 9.48 -39.04 27.64
N GLU A 165 10.48 -39.35 28.46
CA GLU A 165 11.05 -38.40 29.42
C GLU A 165 11.73 -37.21 28.73
N MET A 166 12.53 -37.43 27.69
CA MET A 166 13.12 -36.35 26.87
C MET A 166 12.03 -35.49 26.24
N GLN A 167 11.00 -36.10 25.66
CA GLN A 167 9.88 -35.39 25.07
C GLN A 167 9.16 -34.51 26.11
N ARG A 168 8.88 -35.06 27.31
CA ARG A 168 8.29 -34.30 28.42
C ARG A 168 9.20 -33.14 28.86
N SER A 169 10.52 -33.32 28.90
CA SER A 169 11.46 -32.24 29.26
C SER A 169 11.53 -31.13 28.20
N LEU A 170 11.44 -31.48 26.92
CA LEU A 170 11.38 -30.56 25.78
C LEU A 170 10.04 -29.80 25.73
N GLU A 171 8.94 -30.46 26.09
CA GLU A 171 7.62 -29.82 26.24
C GLU A 171 7.59 -28.89 27.46
N GLY A 172 8.31 -29.21 28.53
CA GLY A 172 8.46 -28.35 29.72
C GLY A 172 9.41 -27.16 29.53
N MET A 173 10.34 -27.22 28.57
CA MET A 173 11.14 -26.07 28.14
C MET A 173 10.27 -25.15 27.26
N ASN A 174 9.52 -24.31 27.96
CA ASN A 174 8.57 -23.35 27.44
C ASN A 174 9.25 -22.37 26.47
N TYR A 175 9.25 -22.68 25.17
CA TYR A 175 9.44 -21.64 24.14
C TYR A 175 8.25 -20.68 24.27
N PRO A 176 8.45 -19.36 24.48
CA PRO A 176 7.39 -18.39 24.76
C PRO A 176 6.39 -18.14 23.60
N HIS A 177 6.35 -19.03 22.60
CA HIS A 177 5.43 -18.99 21.47
C HIS A 177 4.57 -20.25 21.30
N ARG A 178 4.62 -21.22 22.23
CA ARG A 178 3.92 -22.51 22.04
C ARG A 178 2.60 -22.69 22.82
N GLU A 179 2.36 -21.91 23.89
CA GLU A 179 1.18 -22.06 24.77
C GLU A 179 -0.17 -21.60 24.17
N GLY A 180 -0.20 -21.11 22.92
CA GLY A 180 -1.44 -20.73 22.23
C GLY A 180 -1.65 -21.35 20.85
N MET A 181 -0.75 -22.24 20.43
CA MET A 181 -0.79 -22.79 19.08
C MET A 181 -1.61 -24.08 19.08
N ASP A 182 -2.91 -23.90 18.87
CA ASP A 182 -3.86 -24.97 18.57
C ASP A 182 -3.29 -25.81 17.40
N ARG A 183 -2.82 -27.04 17.67
CA ARG A 183 -2.17 -27.91 16.66
C ARG A 183 -3.08 -28.14 15.44
N SER A 184 -4.40 -27.99 15.61
CA SER A 184 -5.39 -28.05 14.53
C SER A 184 -5.35 -26.85 13.56
N LYS A 185 -4.72 -25.74 13.97
CA LYS A 185 -4.58 -24.50 13.18
C LYS A 185 -3.18 -24.29 12.60
N VAL A 186 -2.22 -25.14 12.95
CA VAL A 186 -0.92 -25.14 12.27
C VAL A 186 -1.17 -25.64 10.85
N PRO A 187 -0.90 -24.83 9.81
CA PRO A 187 -1.09 -25.29 8.44
C PRO A 187 -0.25 -26.55 8.22
N LYS A 188 -0.91 -27.68 7.90
CA LYS A 188 -0.28 -28.98 7.55
C LYS A 188 0.89 -28.86 6.57
N VAL A 189 0.91 -27.77 5.81
CA VAL A 189 1.96 -27.38 4.87
C VAL A 189 3.37 -27.47 5.47
N TRP A 190 3.58 -27.14 6.75
CA TRP A 190 4.94 -27.18 7.32
C TRP A 190 5.44 -28.60 7.60
N ASP A 191 4.57 -29.55 7.90
CA ASP A 191 4.95 -30.97 8.05
C ASP A 191 5.15 -31.64 6.68
N SER A 192 4.40 -31.23 5.64
CA SER A 192 4.56 -31.74 4.26
C SER A 192 5.78 -31.17 3.50
N ILE A 193 6.56 -30.25 4.08
CA ILE A 193 7.79 -29.71 3.43
C ILE A 193 9.01 -30.61 3.69
N HIS A 194 8.87 -31.76 4.35
CA HIS A 194 9.95 -32.74 4.42
C HIS A 194 10.05 -33.51 3.09
N PRO A 195 11.14 -33.35 2.31
CA PRO A 195 11.32 -34.07 1.05
C PRO A 195 11.50 -35.57 1.37
N GLY A 196 10.42 -36.34 1.27
CA GLY A 196 10.41 -37.80 1.49
C GLY A 196 9.34 -38.33 2.44
N ALA A 197 8.48 -37.48 3.03
CA ALA A 197 7.25 -37.95 3.65
C ALA A 197 6.18 -38.09 2.55
N GLU A 198 5.96 -39.32 2.08
CA GLU A 198 4.79 -39.62 1.26
C GLU A 198 3.56 -39.54 2.18
N ASP A 199 2.60 -38.69 1.82
CA ASP A 199 1.33 -38.51 2.54
C ASP A 199 0.49 -39.80 2.36
N ASP A 200 0.72 -40.81 3.19
CA ASP A 200 0.07 -42.13 3.14
C ASP A 200 -1.40 -42.17 3.63
N ASP A 201 -2.09 -41.02 3.72
CA ASP A 201 -3.41 -40.92 4.39
C ASP A 201 -4.65 -40.90 3.47
N ASP A 202 -4.52 -41.12 2.15
CA ASP A 202 -5.66 -40.97 1.21
C ASP A 202 -6.05 -42.24 0.38
N THR A 203 -5.76 -43.47 0.82
CA THR A 203 -6.11 -44.69 0.03
C THR A 203 -6.88 -45.82 0.72
N LEU A 204 -7.58 -45.57 1.83
CA LEU A 204 -8.41 -46.62 2.49
C LEU A 204 -9.90 -46.32 2.67
N ASN A 205 -10.46 -45.30 2.00
CA ASN A 205 -11.89 -44.98 2.09
C ASN A 205 -12.56 -44.64 0.74
N GLU A 206 -12.22 -45.36 -0.33
CA GLU A 206 -13.15 -45.47 -1.47
C GLU A 206 -13.49 -46.94 -1.72
N ALA A 207 -14.80 -47.18 -1.69
CA ALA A 207 -15.47 -48.47 -1.80
C ALA A 207 -15.59 -48.96 -3.25
#